data_AF-A0A1F8ZNI1-F1
#
_entry.id   AF-A0A1F8ZNI1-F1
#
_cell.length_a   1.000
_cell.length_b   1.000
_cell.length_c   1.000
_cell.angle_alpha   90.00
_cell.angle_beta   90.00
_cell.angle_gamma   90.00
#
_symmetry.space_group_name_H-M   'P 1'
#
loop_
_entity.id
_entity.type
_entity.pdbx_description
1 polymer ?
#
loop_
_entity_poly.entity_id
_entity_poly.type
_entity_poly.pdbx_seq_one_letter_code
_entity_poly.pdbx_strand_id
1 'polypeptide(L)'
;MNASNIGRWMLVLPVTALFIALSWGVSLADGKGIFASKNCGSCHQIQGPAAEKTFDDQLKKKGPELWYSGSKFKKEWLEEWLEKPTTIRPLKYNSVTDKNTDKHPALSKKEADEVAEYLMTLTAKEVAKGTAEEKVTPQGKNLFIKRYSCVGCHSIKAGAQKVGGVSGPDLSEAGKRLTADWVYAYLKEPKVFKPVKRMPVFVDIINDNEMKTLAGFVAAQK
;
A
#
# COMPACT_ATOMS: atom_id res chain seq x y z
N MET A 1 5.12 86.61 -33.51
CA MET A 1 6.16 85.58 -33.67
C MET A 1 5.86 84.47 -32.66
N ASN A 2 5.64 83.23 -33.15
CA ASN A 2 5.65 81.92 -32.46
C ASN A 2 4.83 81.74 -31.16
N ALA A 3 4.25 80.59 -30.83
CA ALA A 3 3.97 79.33 -31.50
C ALA A 3 2.94 78.60 -30.62
N SER A 4 2.20 77.68 -31.23
CA SER A 4 1.31 76.67 -30.65
C SER A 4 1.77 76.02 -29.34
N ASN A 5 0.82 75.67 -28.46
CA ASN A 5 0.79 74.29 -27.92
C ASN A 5 -0.60 73.87 -27.42
N ILE A 6 -0.80 72.55 -27.43
CA ILE A 6 -2.04 71.84 -27.62
C ILE A 6 -2.46 71.14 -26.32
N GLY A 7 -3.76 71.16 -26.03
CA GLY A 7 -4.48 70.01 -25.46
C GLY A 7 -4.53 69.87 -23.93
N ARG A 8 -5.74 69.61 -23.42
CA ARG A 8 -6.12 68.30 -22.85
C ARG A 8 -7.60 68.30 -22.43
N TRP A 9 -8.42 67.57 -23.17
CA TRP A 9 -9.80 67.24 -22.81
C TRP A 9 -9.78 66.05 -21.85
N MET A 10 -10.39 66.19 -20.67
CA MET A 10 -10.62 65.08 -19.74
C MET A 10 -11.92 64.38 -20.12
N LEU A 11 -11.80 63.23 -20.79
CA LEU A 11 -12.87 62.25 -20.94
C LEU A 11 -12.87 61.34 -19.70
N VAL A 12 -13.99 61.34 -18.98
CA VAL A 12 -14.27 60.42 -17.89
C VAL A 12 -14.86 59.15 -18.50
N LEU A 13 -14.13 58.03 -18.44
CA LEU A 13 -14.61 56.71 -18.85
C LEU A 13 -15.24 55.99 -17.65
N PRO A 14 -16.38 55.29 -17.84
CA PRO A 14 -16.96 54.47 -16.79
C PRO A 14 -16.13 53.19 -16.61
N VAL A 15 -15.70 52.93 -15.39
CA VAL A 15 -15.02 51.68 -15.01
C VAL A 15 -16.07 50.59 -14.95
N THR A 16 -16.20 49.82 -16.03
CA THR A 16 -16.92 48.54 -16.01
C THR A 16 -16.08 47.54 -15.22
N ALA A 17 -16.55 47.21 -14.02
CA ALA A 17 -15.97 46.16 -13.20
C ALA A 17 -16.14 44.81 -13.88
N LEU A 18 -15.07 44.32 -14.49
CA LEU A 18 -14.96 42.96 -15.00
C LEU A 18 -14.91 42.01 -13.80
N PHE A 19 -16.04 41.38 -13.47
CA PHE A 19 -16.07 40.28 -12.51
C PHE A 19 -15.31 39.09 -13.10
N ILE A 20 -14.03 38.99 -12.76
CA ILE A 20 -13.27 37.74 -12.92
C ILE A 20 -13.88 36.77 -11.91
N ALA A 21 -14.78 35.92 -12.40
CA ALA A 21 -15.14 34.71 -11.69
C ALA A 21 -13.87 33.88 -11.56
N LEU A 22 -13.19 33.99 -10.41
CA LEU A 22 -12.26 32.96 -9.99
C LEU A 22 -13.07 31.67 -9.97
N SER A 23 -12.84 30.82 -10.95
CA SER A 23 -13.16 29.41 -10.87
C SER A 23 -12.32 28.88 -9.73
N TRP A 24 -12.91 28.81 -8.55
CA TRP A 24 -12.41 28.00 -7.44
C TRP A 24 -12.35 26.58 -8.01
N GLY A 25 -11.16 26.18 -8.42
CA GLY A 25 -10.87 24.78 -8.69
C GLY A 25 -11.42 24.02 -7.49
N VAL A 26 -12.32 23.08 -7.75
CA VAL A 26 -12.85 22.18 -6.74
C VAL A 26 -11.66 21.67 -5.94
N SER A 27 -11.53 22.08 -4.68
CA SER A 27 -10.62 21.45 -3.74
C SER A 27 -11.19 20.08 -3.43
N LEU A 28 -10.99 19.15 -4.36
CA LEU A 28 -11.03 17.73 -4.10
C LEU A 28 -10.08 17.49 -2.94
N ALA A 29 -10.59 16.88 -1.88
CA ALA A 29 -9.77 16.60 -0.71
C ALA A 29 -8.52 15.84 -1.18
N ASP A 30 -7.34 16.38 -0.90
CA ASP A 30 -6.07 15.64 -1.01
C ASP A 30 -6.29 14.26 -0.38
N GLY A 31 -5.86 13.17 -1.04
CA GLY A 31 -6.08 11.80 -0.56
C GLY A 31 -5.68 11.58 0.89
N LYS A 32 -4.69 12.35 1.37
CA LYS A 32 -4.32 12.42 2.80
C LYS A 32 -5.44 12.97 3.70
N GLY A 33 -6.14 14.00 3.25
CA GLY A 33 -7.32 14.56 3.92
C GLY A 33 -8.49 13.57 3.97
N ILE A 34 -8.69 12.78 2.91
CA ILE A 34 -9.70 11.70 2.93
C ILE A 34 -9.30 10.61 3.91
N PHE A 35 -8.04 10.16 3.88
CA PHE A 35 -7.50 9.19 4.83
C PHE A 35 -7.72 9.63 6.30
N ALA A 36 -7.50 10.92 6.59
CA ALA A 36 -7.73 11.49 7.92
C ALA A 36 -9.23 11.57 8.26
N SER A 37 -10.06 12.11 7.36
CA SER A 37 -11.50 12.31 7.61
C SER A 37 -12.28 11.00 7.73
N LYS A 38 -11.88 9.94 7.01
CA LYS A 38 -12.41 8.58 7.15
C LYS A 38 -11.83 7.82 8.36
N ASN A 39 -10.99 8.49 9.16
CA ASN A 39 -10.37 7.96 10.36
C ASN A 39 -9.54 6.67 10.13
N CYS A 40 -8.92 6.54 8.95
CA CYS A 40 -8.08 5.39 8.60
C CYS A 40 -6.90 5.23 9.57
N GLY A 41 -6.39 6.37 10.08
CA GLY A 41 -5.32 6.45 11.08
C GLY A 41 -5.63 5.81 12.43
N SER A 42 -6.90 5.55 12.75
CA SER A 42 -7.27 4.83 13.98
C SER A 42 -6.82 3.37 14.01
N CYS A 43 -6.58 2.79 12.83
CA CYS A 43 -6.08 1.43 12.66
C CYS A 43 -4.74 1.36 11.94
N HIS A 44 -4.51 2.25 10.96
CA HIS A 44 -3.36 2.21 10.07
C HIS A 44 -2.33 3.30 10.41
N GLN A 45 -1.15 2.87 10.86
CA GLN A 45 -0.03 3.78 11.09
C GLN A 45 0.69 4.09 9.77
N ILE A 46 0.89 5.37 9.50
CA ILE A 46 1.58 5.89 8.30
C ILE A 46 2.94 6.51 8.61
N GLN A 47 3.33 6.56 9.89
CA GLN A 47 4.67 6.91 10.32
C GLN A 47 5.55 5.66 10.32
N GLY A 48 6.71 5.77 9.67
CA GLY A 48 7.72 4.72 9.57
C GLY A 48 9.08 5.18 10.10
N PRO A 49 10.00 4.25 10.40
CA PRO A 49 9.80 2.79 10.40
C PRO A 49 8.89 2.33 11.55
N ALA A 50 8.55 1.04 11.55
CA ALA A 50 7.70 0.46 12.59
C ALA A 50 8.39 0.57 13.97
N ALA A 51 7.68 1.10 14.97
CA ALA A 51 8.27 1.53 16.25
C ALA A 51 7.94 0.60 17.45
N GLU A 52 7.21 -0.50 17.22
CA GLU A 52 6.86 -1.45 18.27
C GLU A 52 8.11 -2.18 18.81
N LYS A 53 8.19 -2.31 20.15
CA LYS A 53 9.32 -2.94 20.82
C LYS A 53 8.93 -4.25 21.48
N THR A 54 7.67 -4.39 21.88
CA THR A 54 7.16 -5.51 22.65
C THR A 54 5.95 -6.18 21.98
N PHE A 55 5.61 -7.38 22.44
CA PHE A 55 4.37 -8.05 22.02
C PHE A 55 3.14 -7.20 22.35
N ASP A 56 3.10 -6.57 23.52
CA ASP A 56 1.99 -5.71 23.92
C ASP A 56 1.81 -4.51 22.98
N ASP A 57 2.91 -3.91 22.51
CA ASP A 57 2.85 -2.84 21.50
C ASP A 57 2.21 -3.33 20.20
N GLN A 58 2.58 -4.53 19.74
CA GLN A 58 2.01 -5.12 18.54
C GLN A 58 0.54 -5.50 18.74
N LEU A 59 0.17 -6.04 19.90
CA LEU A 59 -1.20 -6.44 20.23
C LEU A 59 -2.18 -5.25 20.31
N LYS A 60 -1.69 -4.06 20.69
CA LYS A 60 -2.49 -2.82 20.68
C LYS A 60 -2.85 -2.33 19.28
N LYS A 61 -2.10 -2.73 18.25
CA LYS A 61 -2.36 -2.32 16.87
C LYS A 61 -3.63 -2.97 16.34
N LYS A 62 -4.44 -2.20 15.62
CA LYS A 62 -5.70 -2.66 15.02
C LYS A 62 -5.58 -2.96 13.53
N GLY A 63 -4.52 -2.49 12.87
CA GLY A 63 -4.26 -2.72 11.47
C GLY A 63 -2.78 -2.80 11.12
N PRO A 64 -2.45 -3.23 9.89
CA PRO A 64 -1.10 -3.17 9.37
C PRO A 64 -0.68 -1.72 9.10
N GLU A 65 0.61 -1.47 9.19
CA GLU A 65 1.23 -0.20 8.84
C GLU A 65 1.20 0.02 7.33
N LEU A 66 1.14 1.29 6.94
CA LEU A 66 0.99 1.74 5.56
C LEU A 66 2.09 2.74 5.13
N TRP A 67 3.08 3.03 5.97
CA TRP A 67 4.17 3.97 5.67
C TRP A 67 5.06 3.58 4.46
N TYR A 68 4.90 2.36 3.95
CA TYR A 68 5.58 1.79 2.77
C TYR A 68 4.62 1.33 1.67
N SER A 69 3.36 1.76 1.71
CA SER A 69 2.30 1.26 0.81
C SER A 69 2.67 1.34 -0.67
N GLY A 70 3.29 2.44 -1.10
CA GLY A 70 3.74 2.62 -2.48
C GLY A 70 4.88 1.72 -2.92
N SER A 71 5.68 1.21 -1.98
CA SER A 71 6.69 0.20 -2.26
C SER A 71 6.10 -1.22 -2.30
N LYS A 72 4.99 -1.43 -1.59
CA LYS A 72 4.38 -2.74 -1.34
C LYS A 72 3.32 -3.14 -2.35
N PHE A 73 2.41 -2.21 -2.62
CA PHE A 73 1.19 -2.50 -3.36
C PHE A 73 1.29 -2.08 -4.81
N LYS A 74 0.52 -2.76 -5.66
CA LYS A 74 0.22 -2.29 -7.02
C LYS A 74 -0.92 -1.29 -6.94
N LYS A 75 -0.79 -0.15 -7.63
CA LYS A 75 -1.74 0.96 -7.53
C LYS A 75 -3.15 0.56 -7.94
N GLU A 76 -3.26 -0.15 -9.06
CA GLU A 76 -4.53 -0.60 -9.64
C GLU A 76 -5.28 -1.50 -8.65
N TRP A 77 -4.57 -2.40 -7.99
CA TRP A 77 -5.16 -3.24 -6.95
C TRP A 77 -5.61 -2.43 -5.73
N LEU A 78 -4.84 -1.41 -5.33
CA LEU A 78 -5.17 -0.59 -4.17
C LEU A 78 -6.45 0.22 -4.41
N GLU A 79 -6.61 0.79 -5.60
CA GLU A 79 -7.83 1.47 -6.05
C GLU A 79 -9.05 0.53 -5.99
N GLU A 80 -8.95 -0.62 -6.66
CA GLU A 80 -10.04 -1.62 -6.69
C GLU A 80 -10.39 -2.15 -5.29
N TRP A 81 -9.38 -2.44 -4.47
CA TRP A 81 -9.59 -2.99 -3.14
C TRP A 81 -10.16 -1.97 -2.16
N LEU A 82 -9.79 -0.69 -2.26
CA LEU A 82 -10.39 0.36 -1.43
C LEU A 82 -11.87 0.61 -1.79
N GLU A 83 -12.24 0.44 -3.05
CA GLU A 83 -13.65 0.49 -3.47
C GLU A 83 -14.43 -0.74 -3.00
N LYS A 84 -13.83 -1.94 -3.14
CA LYS A 84 -14.47 -3.22 -2.81
C LYS A 84 -13.55 -4.09 -1.95
N PRO A 85 -13.43 -3.78 -0.64
CA PRO A 85 -12.49 -4.49 0.22
C PRO A 85 -12.86 -5.96 0.37
N THR A 86 -11.86 -6.82 0.19
CA THR A 86 -11.95 -8.27 0.41
C THR A 86 -11.01 -8.71 1.53
N THR A 87 -11.35 -9.82 2.19
CA THR A 87 -10.59 -10.34 3.32
C THR A 87 -9.23 -10.89 2.88
N ILE A 88 -8.15 -10.21 3.27
CA ILE A 88 -6.76 -10.67 3.02
C ILE A 88 -6.29 -11.64 4.11
N ARG A 89 -6.70 -11.43 5.36
CA ARG A 89 -6.33 -12.28 6.50
C ARG A 89 -7.54 -13.07 6.97
N PRO A 90 -7.53 -14.41 6.87
CA PRO A 90 -8.66 -15.23 7.33
C PRO A 90 -8.87 -15.19 8.84
N LEU A 91 -7.82 -14.93 9.63
CA LEU A 91 -7.90 -14.73 11.08
C LEU A 91 -7.78 -13.25 11.45
N LYS A 92 -8.37 -12.87 12.59
CA LYS A 92 -8.32 -11.50 13.10
C LYS A 92 -6.88 -11.01 13.22
N TYR A 93 -6.69 -9.71 13.02
CA TYR A 93 -5.38 -9.10 13.22
C TYR A 93 -4.91 -9.39 14.66
N ASN A 94 -3.67 -9.84 14.80
CA ASN A 94 -3.08 -10.33 16.06
C ASN A 94 -3.64 -11.63 16.67
N SER A 95 -4.63 -12.30 16.07
CA SER A 95 -5.15 -13.60 16.56
C SER A 95 -4.50 -14.81 15.87
N VAL A 96 -4.53 -15.97 16.54
CA VAL A 96 -4.16 -17.30 15.99
C VAL A 96 -5.36 -18.25 15.93
N THR A 97 -6.49 -17.89 16.53
CA THR A 97 -7.68 -18.74 16.67
C THR A 97 -8.92 -18.12 16.04
N ASP A 98 -9.06 -16.80 16.13
CA ASP A 98 -10.33 -16.14 15.85
C ASP A 98 -10.44 -15.83 14.36
N LYS A 99 -11.52 -16.28 13.75
CA LYS A 99 -11.85 -15.95 12.36
C LYS A 99 -12.04 -14.44 12.21
N ASN A 100 -11.54 -13.91 11.11
CA ASN A 100 -11.72 -12.51 10.75
C ASN A 100 -13.13 -12.29 10.20
N THR A 101 -13.96 -11.63 10.98
CA THR A 101 -15.29 -11.17 10.58
C THR A 101 -15.34 -9.65 10.41
N ASP A 102 -14.20 -8.97 10.58
CA ASP A 102 -14.12 -7.52 10.53
C ASP A 102 -14.27 -7.05 9.09
N LYS A 103 -15.03 -5.96 8.89
CA LYS A 103 -15.22 -5.33 7.58
C LYS A 103 -14.31 -4.12 7.47
N HIS A 104 -13.55 -4.04 6.39
CA HIS A 104 -12.81 -2.83 6.06
C HIS A 104 -13.79 -1.80 5.45
N PRO A 105 -13.67 -0.50 5.80
CA PRO A 105 -14.48 0.54 5.16
C PRO A 105 -14.28 0.56 3.65
N ALA A 106 -15.38 0.62 2.89
CA ALA A 106 -15.36 0.84 1.45
C ALA A 106 -15.39 2.35 1.16
N LEU A 107 -14.69 2.77 0.11
CA LEU A 107 -14.68 4.14 -0.40
C LEU A 107 -15.45 4.21 -1.72
N SER A 108 -15.93 5.40 -2.09
CA SER A 108 -16.36 5.63 -3.48
C SER A 108 -15.15 5.52 -4.43
N LYS A 109 -15.37 5.23 -5.73
CA LYS A 109 -14.28 5.13 -6.72
C LYS A 109 -13.31 6.32 -6.65
N LYS A 110 -13.85 7.53 -6.59
CA LYS A 110 -13.06 8.76 -6.55
C LYS A 110 -12.23 8.88 -5.26
N GLU A 111 -12.84 8.63 -4.11
CA GLU A 111 -12.11 8.64 -2.83
C GLU A 111 -11.05 7.53 -2.79
N ALA A 112 -11.35 6.36 -3.36
CA ALA A 112 -10.41 5.25 -3.47
C ALA A 112 -9.18 5.64 -4.31
N ASP A 113 -9.39 6.32 -5.44
CA ASP A 113 -8.31 6.80 -6.31
C ASP A 113 -7.44 7.84 -5.62
N GLU A 114 -8.06 8.83 -4.97
CA GLU A 114 -7.36 9.89 -4.25
C GLU A 114 -6.55 9.31 -3.07
N VAL A 115 -7.15 8.41 -2.28
CA VAL A 115 -6.45 7.74 -1.17
C VAL A 115 -5.36 6.79 -1.67
N ALA A 116 -5.60 6.06 -2.76
CA ALA A 116 -4.58 5.20 -3.36
C ALA A 116 -3.38 6.04 -3.82
N GLU A 117 -3.61 7.17 -4.50
CA GLU A 117 -2.53 8.08 -4.91
C GLU A 117 -1.70 8.54 -3.71
N TYR A 118 -2.36 8.96 -2.63
CA TYR A 118 -1.67 9.33 -1.40
C TYR A 118 -0.84 8.16 -0.83
N LEU A 119 -1.43 6.96 -0.71
CA LEU A 119 -0.73 5.79 -0.19
C LEU A 119 0.45 5.38 -1.08
N MET A 120 0.36 5.57 -2.39
CA MET A 120 1.45 5.31 -3.32
C MET A 120 2.64 6.26 -3.14
N THR A 121 2.45 7.44 -2.54
CA THR A 121 3.57 8.33 -2.15
C THR A 121 4.38 7.81 -0.95
N LEU A 122 3.82 6.87 -0.17
CA LEU A 122 4.46 6.33 1.03
C LEU A 122 5.41 5.20 0.64
N THR A 123 6.69 5.52 0.44
CA THR A 123 7.72 4.56 0.00
C THR A 123 8.79 4.30 1.05
N ALA A 124 9.34 3.09 1.05
CA ALA A 124 10.48 2.68 1.86
C ALA A 124 11.74 2.51 1.00
N LYS A 125 12.87 3.08 1.44
CA LYS A 125 14.16 2.98 0.74
C LYS A 125 14.72 1.56 0.72
N GLU A 126 14.29 0.72 1.68
CA GLU A 126 14.67 -0.68 1.81
C GLU A 126 14.08 -1.55 0.70
N VAL A 127 13.07 -1.04 -0.03
CA VAL A 127 12.45 -1.72 -1.15
C VAL A 127 13.04 -1.18 -2.45
N ALA A 128 14.19 -1.73 -2.85
CA ALA A 128 14.82 -1.39 -4.12
C ALA A 128 14.04 -2.02 -5.29
N LYS A 129 13.91 -1.27 -6.39
CA LYS A 129 13.20 -1.71 -7.60
C LYS A 129 14.03 -2.72 -8.40
N GLY A 130 13.38 -3.72 -8.98
CA GLY A 130 14.00 -4.68 -9.91
C GLY A 130 14.93 -5.69 -9.22
N THR A 131 14.74 -5.93 -7.92
CA THR A 131 15.51 -6.91 -7.14
C THR A 131 15.00 -8.35 -7.32
N ALA A 132 13.72 -8.53 -7.65
CA ALA A 132 13.12 -9.82 -7.90
C ALA A 132 12.12 -9.76 -9.07
N GLU A 133 12.08 -10.82 -9.86
CA GLU A 133 11.17 -10.95 -11.01
C GLU A 133 9.91 -11.73 -10.62
N GLU A 134 8.73 -11.26 -11.04
CA GLU A 134 7.46 -11.98 -10.87
C GLU A 134 7.42 -13.22 -11.77
N LYS A 135 7.72 -14.39 -11.21
CA LYS A 135 7.77 -15.63 -11.96
C LYS A 135 7.37 -16.85 -11.12
N VAL A 136 6.42 -17.63 -11.63
CA VAL A 136 6.14 -18.96 -11.09
C VAL A 136 7.18 -19.94 -11.63
N THR A 137 7.99 -20.51 -10.76
CA THR A 137 8.96 -21.56 -11.11
C THR A 137 8.74 -22.82 -10.26
N PRO A 138 9.07 -24.02 -10.78
CA PRO A 138 9.07 -25.24 -9.97
C PRO A 138 9.94 -25.11 -8.71
N GLN A 139 11.07 -24.41 -8.81
CA GLN A 139 11.94 -24.11 -7.68
C GLN A 139 11.21 -23.24 -6.64
N GLY A 140 10.62 -22.10 -7.03
CA GLY A 140 9.89 -21.23 -6.11
C GLY A 140 8.74 -21.95 -5.40
N LYS A 141 8.01 -22.80 -6.13
CA LYS A 141 6.99 -23.68 -5.54
C LYS A 141 7.57 -24.67 -4.53
N ASN A 142 8.71 -25.29 -4.83
CA ASN A 142 9.39 -26.21 -3.91
C ASN A 142 9.88 -25.48 -2.65
N LEU A 143 10.50 -24.31 -2.82
CA LEU A 143 10.95 -23.48 -1.69
C LEU A 143 9.78 -23.12 -0.77
N PHE A 144 8.65 -22.70 -1.36
CA PHE A 144 7.47 -22.26 -0.61
C PHE A 144 6.74 -23.42 0.11
N ILE A 145 6.56 -24.56 -0.57
CA ILE A 145 5.75 -25.68 -0.04
C ILE A 145 6.59 -26.61 0.83
N LYS A 146 7.79 -26.99 0.36
CA LYS A 146 8.57 -28.09 0.94
C LYS A 146 9.73 -27.59 1.78
N ARG A 147 10.62 -26.76 1.22
CA ARG A 147 11.90 -26.43 1.86
C ARG A 147 11.73 -25.55 3.10
N TYR A 148 10.91 -24.50 3.00
CA TYR A 148 10.70 -23.54 4.10
C TYR A 148 9.28 -23.57 4.67
N SER A 149 8.41 -24.42 4.11
CA SER A 149 7.05 -24.66 4.60
C SER A 149 6.21 -23.40 4.82
N CYS A 150 6.40 -22.37 3.99
CA CYS A 150 5.61 -21.14 4.00
C CYS A 150 4.10 -21.43 3.91
N VAL A 151 3.76 -22.48 3.16
CA VAL A 151 2.39 -22.99 2.97
C VAL A 151 1.73 -23.44 4.28
N GLY A 152 2.48 -23.73 5.33
CA GLY A 152 1.93 -24.11 6.64
C GLY A 152 1.15 -22.98 7.31
N CYS A 153 1.49 -21.72 6.99
CA CYS A 153 0.77 -20.54 7.50
C CYS A 153 0.00 -19.80 6.41
N HIS A 154 0.52 -19.77 5.18
CA HIS A 154 -0.03 -18.99 4.08
C HIS A 154 -0.74 -19.87 3.05
N SER A 155 -1.92 -19.45 2.60
CA SER A 155 -2.59 -20.08 1.48
C SER A 155 -2.08 -19.57 0.13
N ILE A 156 -2.01 -20.46 -0.86
CA ILE A 156 -1.67 -20.17 -2.27
C ILE A 156 -2.63 -20.90 -3.21
N LYS A 157 -2.60 -20.55 -4.50
CA LYS A 157 -3.23 -21.36 -5.53
C LYS A 157 -2.35 -22.54 -5.93
N ALA A 158 -2.97 -23.69 -6.11
CA ALA A 158 -2.38 -24.89 -6.68
C ALA A 158 -3.36 -25.46 -7.73
N GLY A 159 -3.24 -24.99 -8.97
CA GLY A 159 -4.25 -25.25 -10.01
C GLY A 159 -5.57 -24.57 -9.65
N ALA A 160 -6.68 -25.31 -9.72
CA ALA A 160 -8.01 -24.80 -9.37
C ALA A 160 -8.26 -24.75 -7.84
N GLN A 161 -7.37 -25.31 -7.02
CA GLN A 161 -7.55 -25.39 -5.58
C GLN A 161 -6.76 -24.32 -4.84
N LYS A 162 -7.28 -23.90 -3.69
CA LYS A 162 -6.55 -23.10 -2.71
C LYS A 162 -6.04 -24.03 -1.61
N VAL A 163 -4.74 -23.98 -1.34
CA VAL A 163 -4.07 -24.87 -0.38
C VAL A 163 -3.21 -24.08 0.59
N GLY A 164 -3.04 -24.59 1.80
CA GLY A 164 -2.18 -24.02 2.83
C GLY A 164 -2.93 -23.54 4.07
N GLY A 165 -2.18 -22.94 4.98
CA GLY A 165 -2.67 -22.46 6.27
C GLY A 165 -3.46 -21.16 6.19
N VAL A 166 -4.10 -20.82 7.29
CA VAL A 166 -4.94 -19.61 7.46
C VAL A 166 -4.37 -18.62 8.48
N SER A 167 -3.28 -18.99 9.16
CA SER A 167 -2.66 -18.18 10.22
C SER A 167 -1.83 -17.01 9.71
N GLY A 168 -1.40 -17.07 8.44
CA GLY A 168 -0.80 -15.98 7.69
C GLY A 168 -1.80 -15.32 6.73
N PRO A 169 -1.46 -14.14 6.17
CA PRO A 169 -2.18 -13.57 5.04
C PRO A 169 -2.35 -14.55 3.89
N ASP A 170 -3.51 -14.49 3.25
CA ASP A 170 -3.75 -15.17 2.00
C ASP A 170 -2.86 -14.63 0.88
N LEU A 171 -2.13 -15.55 0.24
CA LEU A 171 -1.22 -15.26 -0.86
C LEU A 171 -1.74 -15.82 -2.19
N SER A 172 -2.95 -16.40 -2.25
CA SER A 172 -3.48 -17.02 -3.46
C SER A 172 -3.65 -16.05 -4.63
N GLU A 173 -3.78 -14.75 -4.33
CA GLU A 173 -3.92 -13.64 -5.28
C GLU A 173 -2.83 -12.58 -5.06
N ALA A 174 -1.74 -12.94 -4.36
CA ALA A 174 -0.74 -11.97 -3.94
C ALA A 174 -0.12 -11.20 -5.11
N GLY A 175 -0.03 -11.78 -6.31
CA GLY A 175 0.52 -11.13 -7.49
C GLY A 175 -0.37 -10.07 -8.13
N LYS A 176 -1.65 -9.98 -7.76
CA LYS A 176 -2.48 -8.79 -8.06
C LYS A 176 -2.12 -7.64 -7.13
N ARG A 177 -1.70 -7.95 -5.90
CA ARG A 177 -1.59 -7.02 -4.78
C ARG A 177 -0.18 -6.54 -4.49
N LEU A 178 0.80 -7.43 -4.49
CA LEU A 178 2.16 -7.24 -3.98
C LEU A 178 3.16 -7.16 -5.12
N THR A 179 4.19 -6.34 -4.94
CA THR A 179 5.39 -6.35 -5.78
C THR A 179 6.37 -7.44 -5.33
N ALA A 180 7.13 -8.02 -6.26
CA ALA A 180 8.19 -8.97 -5.92
C ALA A 180 9.29 -8.31 -5.05
N ASP A 181 9.65 -7.06 -5.36
CA ASP A 181 10.61 -6.28 -4.60
C ASP A 181 10.24 -6.12 -3.12
N TRP A 182 8.95 -5.87 -2.83
CA TRP A 182 8.47 -5.82 -1.45
C TRP A 182 8.61 -7.16 -0.73
N VAL A 183 8.25 -8.27 -1.39
CA VAL A 183 8.33 -9.59 -0.75
C VAL A 183 9.79 -9.92 -0.44
N TYR A 184 10.70 -9.63 -1.37
CA TYR A 184 12.14 -9.80 -1.17
C TYR A 184 12.65 -8.93 -0.01
N ALA A 185 12.36 -7.63 -0.03
CA ALA A 185 12.78 -6.70 1.03
C ALA A 185 12.23 -7.12 2.40
N TYR A 186 10.97 -7.56 2.48
CA TYR A 186 10.39 -8.03 3.74
C TYR A 186 11.07 -9.30 4.26
N LEU A 187 11.43 -10.24 3.40
CA LEU A 187 12.17 -11.44 3.80
C LEU A 187 13.61 -11.11 4.24
N LYS A 188 14.23 -10.14 3.59
CA LYS A 188 15.61 -9.70 3.85
C LYS A 188 15.74 -8.88 5.13
N GLU A 189 14.81 -7.95 5.36
CA GLU A 189 14.84 -6.99 6.47
C GLU A 189 13.51 -6.92 7.24
N PRO A 190 12.98 -8.04 7.76
CA PRO A 190 11.66 -8.05 8.39
C PRO A 190 11.60 -7.19 9.65
N LYS A 191 12.74 -6.87 10.27
CA LYS A 191 12.81 -6.01 11.47
C LYS A 191 12.48 -4.55 11.18
N VAL A 192 12.72 -4.05 9.97
CA VAL A 192 12.38 -2.67 9.59
C VAL A 192 10.87 -2.52 9.44
N PHE A 193 10.23 -3.50 8.80
CA PHE A 193 8.80 -3.46 8.51
C PHE A 193 7.94 -3.93 9.68
N LYS A 194 8.42 -4.93 10.44
CA LYS A 194 7.72 -5.60 11.53
C LYS A 194 8.73 -6.10 12.58
N PRO A 195 9.26 -5.24 13.47
CA PRO A 195 10.19 -5.65 14.52
C PRO A 195 9.63 -6.79 15.38
N VAL A 196 8.35 -6.69 15.78
CA VAL A 196 7.63 -7.74 16.50
C VAL A 196 6.70 -8.49 15.54
N LYS A 197 6.95 -9.78 15.36
CA LYS A 197 6.34 -10.58 14.28
C LYS A 197 6.17 -12.04 14.67
N ARG A 198 5.17 -12.67 14.06
CA ARG A 198 4.92 -14.12 14.12
C ARG A 198 5.63 -14.88 12.99
N MET A 199 5.76 -14.25 11.83
CA MET A 199 6.48 -14.86 10.70
C MET A 199 7.94 -15.07 11.11
N PRO A 200 8.51 -16.27 10.91
CA PRO A 200 9.90 -16.55 11.22
C PRO A 200 10.86 -15.59 10.50
N VAL A 201 12.01 -15.35 11.10
CA VAL A 201 13.11 -14.61 10.46
C VAL A 201 13.92 -15.61 9.64
N PHE A 202 14.09 -15.32 8.36
CA PHE A 202 14.77 -16.18 7.40
C PHE A 202 16.14 -15.65 6.95
N VAL A 203 16.58 -14.53 7.53
CA VAL A 203 17.93 -13.98 7.36
C VAL A 203 18.93 -15.05 7.80
N ASP A 204 19.97 -15.27 7.02
CA ASP A 204 20.99 -16.31 7.18
C ASP A 204 20.51 -17.78 7.05
N ILE A 205 19.23 -17.99 6.75
CA ILE A 205 18.65 -19.34 6.48
C ILE A 205 18.36 -19.52 4.98
N ILE A 206 17.85 -18.46 4.34
CA ILE A 206 17.55 -18.44 2.90
C ILE A 206 18.61 -17.60 2.23
N ASN A 207 19.33 -18.18 1.26
CA ASN A 207 20.29 -17.40 0.49
C ASN A 207 19.58 -16.39 -0.44
N ASP A 208 20.32 -15.41 -0.91
CA ASP A 208 19.77 -14.28 -1.67
C ASP A 208 18.98 -14.69 -2.92
N ASN A 209 19.50 -15.65 -3.69
CA ASN A 209 18.86 -16.15 -4.91
C ASN A 209 17.56 -16.91 -4.60
N GLU A 210 17.54 -17.72 -3.55
CA GLU A 210 16.33 -18.42 -3.11
C GLU A 210 15.28 -17.44 -2.57
N MET A 211 15.71 -16.38 -1.89
CA MET A 211 14.83 -15.33 -1.38
C MET A 211 14.17 -14.56 -2.52
N LYS A 212 14.93 -14.18 -3.56
CA LYS A 212 14.40 -13.58 -4.80
C LYS A 212 13.46 -14.52 -5.53
N THR A 213 13.80 -15.81 -5.62
CA THR A 213 12.96 -16.84 -6.25
C THR A 213 11.63 -17.02 -5.52
N LEU A 214 11.65 -17.03 -4.18
CA LEU A 214 10.44 -17.05 -3.35
C LEU A 214 9.60 -15.80 -3.53
N ALA A 215 10.24 -14.64 -3.53
CA ALA A 215 9.57 -13.35 -3.71
C ALA A 215 8.84 -13.29 -5.06
N GLY A 216 9.53 -13.69 -6.13
CA GLY A 216 8.96 -13.82 -7.46
C GLY A 216 7.79 -14.79 -7.54
N PHE A 217 7.90 -15.95 -6.89
CA PHE A 217 6.82 -16.95 -6.85
C PHE A 217 5.57 -16.43 -6.14
N VAL A 218 5.73 -15.73 -5.01
CA VAL A 218 4.62 -15.12 -4.25
C VAL A 218 3.96 -14.01 -5.05
N ALA A 219 4.75 -13.09 -5.61
CA ALA A 219 4.24 -11.98 -6.41
C ALA A 219 3.72 -12.40 -7.81
N ALA A 220 3.81 -13.69 -8.16
CA ALA A 220 3.21 -14.24 -9.37
C ALA A 220 1.90 -15.03 -9.13
N GLN A 221 1.42 -15.15 -7.88
CA GLN A 221 0.15 -15.83 -7.58
C GLN A 221 -1.07 -15.00 -8.07
N LYS A 222 -1.90 -15.54 -8.96
CA LYS A 222 -3.04 -14.84 -9.59
C LYS A 222 -4.23 -15.75 -9.85
#